data_AF-A0A7Y4ZI16-F1
#
_entry.id   AF-A0A7Y4ZI16-F1
#
_cell.length_a   1.000
_cell.length_b   1.000
_cell.length_c   1.000
_cell.angle_alpha   90.00
_cell.angle_beta   90.00
_cell.angle_gamma   90.00
#
_symmetry.space_group_name_H-M   'P 1'
#
loop_
_entity.id
_entity.type
_entity.pdbx_description
1 polymer ?
#
loop_
_entity_poly.entity_id
_entity_poly.type
_entity_poly.pdbx_seq_one_letter_code
_entity_poly.pdbx_strand_id
1 'polypeptide(L)'
;MSRIDSSQNRADDAERFFEQEAEKELRAHPRDLSTIAQHRYDPESQKATDEALDRAYNGLLARMAKSGALGRMAGAMPTVPASVSATAAAGAHAAAALEPKKAAPGNDEILYVGMNPDSNAIESRSLGSVAKTTRVDGQGLPALATPADVKAYVATLDLPKEVAEKVEAALLGQTEGREELAQIAKSWSAAYHGGSAPSRIVLSGHSTGDSVWGEGKAGHREFSFAGLQSLAKAMPTAAAQVKHVQFAGCFTYRQMGVAEKRDGWLAAFPKLETMWGYASKSPPAPLGQLQQWQKGTRGASTSITPSEKQLPPGVASWDRAHGYRANAEPLADLQKKKAGYDKDFEALLAGRPEITGHYDPRADGPYQVCRKLEGRPDLPASVRAEMHDRGDTYLRLRFYDGTRSEFAEANQGALAQGYRALGMDVPDFGTMSRAKAMAAIRDTKRAMAQKEGSLSPEQRAVVQALRDRLQSFARLDGRY
;
A
#
# COMPACT_ATOMS: atom_id res chain seq x y z
N MET A 1 -11.92 -9.51 42.50
CA MET A 1 -11.73 -10.56 41.48
C MET A 1 -12.93 -10.55 40.54
N SER A 2 -12.66 -10.50 39.23
CA SER A 2 -13.58 -10.70 38.11
C SER A 2 -14.73 -9.69 37.89
N ARG A 3 -14.44 -8.59 37.18
CA ARG A 3 -15.34 -8.04 36.15
C ARG A 3 -14.52 -7.97 34.86
N ILE A 4 -14.53 -9.07 34.11
CA ILE A 4 -13.96 -9.11 32.76
C ILE A 4 -15.03 -8.66 31.77
N ASP A 5 -14.56 -7.72 30.96
CA ASP A 5 -15.07 -7.03 29.79
C ASP A 5 -16.26 -7.64 29.00
N SER A 6 -17.42 -6.98 29.08
CA SER A 6 -18.61 -7.29 28.26
C SER A 6 -18.57 -6.69 26.85
N SER A 7 -17.53 -5.91 26.51
CA SER A 7 -17.42 -5.25 25.21
C SER A 7 -16.70 -6.11 24.17
N GLN A 8 -15.74 -6.94 24.59
CA GLN A 8 -15.04 -7.89 23.72
C GLN A 8 -15.95 -9.02 23.21
N ASN A 9 -16.79 -9.60 24.08
CA ASN A 9 -17.75 -10.62 23.67
C ASN A 9 -18.72 -10.11 22.59
N ARG A 10 -19.05 -8.81 22.58
CA ARG A 10 -19.99 -8.23 21.60
C ARG A 10 -19.38 -8.02 20.21
N ALA A 11 -18.05 -7.85 20.12
CA ALA A 11 -17.36 -7.79 18.83
C ALA A 11 -17.22 -9.19 18.22
N ASP A 12 -16.87 -10.18 19.04
CA ASP A 12 -16.76 -11.59 18.63
C ASP A 12 -18.11 -12.19 18.21
N ASP A 13 -19.22 -11.71 18.79
CA ASP A 13 -20.59 -12.11 18.42
C ASP A 13 -21.02 -11.51 17.07
N ALA A 14 -20.58 -10.28 16.76
CA ALA A 14 -20.88 -9.63 15.49
C ALA A 14 -20.09 -10.30 14.34
N GLU A 15 -18.81 -10.62 14.55
CA GLU A 15 -17.97 -11.32 13.58
C GLU A 15 -18.51 -12.72 13.28
N ARG A 16 -18.87 -13.50 14.32
CA ARG A 16 -19.51 -14.82 14.16
C ARG A 16 -20.85 -14.75 13.44
N PHE A 17 -21.63 -13.69 13.64
CA PHE A 17 -22.89 -13.50 12.92
C PHE A 17 -22.65 -13.27 11.42
N PHE A 18 -21.65 -12.46 11.05
CA PHE A 18 -21.30 -12.24 9.64
C PHE A 18 -20.75 -13.51 8.96
N GLU A 19 -19.92 -14.28 9.66
CA GLU A 19 -19.42 -15.57 9.16
C GLU A 19 -20.56 -16.57 8.93
N GLN A 20 -21.52 -16.66 9.86
CA GLN A 20 -22.66 -17.57 9.74
C GLN A 20 -23.62 -17.20 8.61
N GLU A 21 -23.91 -15.91 8.40
CA GLU A 21 -24.76 -15.48 7.29
C GLU A 21 -24.04 -15.62 5.94
N ALA A 22 -22.73 -15.40 5.89
CA ALA A 22 -21.92 -15.68 4.69
C ALA A 22 -21.90 -17.18 4.33
N GLU A 23 -21.71 -18.07 5.32
CA GLU A 23 -21.79 -19.51 5.11
C GLU A 23 -23.18 -19.97 4.65
N LYS A 24 -24.24 -19.34 5.16
CA LYS A 24 -25.62 -19.66 4.81
C LYS A 24 -25.94 -19.30 3.36
N GLU A 25 -25.47 -18.14 2.90
CA GLU A 25 -25.56 -17.73 1.48
C GLU A 25 -24.73 -18.64 0.56
N LEU A 26 -23.50 -19.00 0.99
CA LEU A 26 -22.65 -19.97 0.27
C LEU A 26 -23.32 -21.35 0.12
N ARG A 27 -24.05 -21.81 1.14
CA ARG A 27 -24.82 -23.06 1.10
C ARG A 27 -26.11 -22.96 0.29
N ALA A 28 -26.71 -21.79 0.20
CA ALA A 28 -27.94 -21.57 -0.56
C ALA A 28 -27.69 -21.55 -2.08
N HIS A 29 -26.48 -21.19 -2.52
CA HIS A 29 -26.13 -21.00 -3.94
C HIS A 29 -24.87 -21.78 -4.40
N PRO A 30 -24.78 -23.10 -4.17
CA PRO A 30 -23.55 -23.88 -4.40
C PRO A 30 -23.16 -24.05 -5.88
N ARG A 31 -24.07 -23.76 -6.84
CA ARG A 31 -23.83 -23.93 -8.27
C ARG A 31 -23.38 -22.66 -9.01
N ASP A 32 -23.42 -21.50 -8.35
CA ASP A 32 -23.13 -20.22 -9.01
C ASP A 32 -21.67 -19.75 -8.83
N LEU A 33 -21.02 -20.13 -7.73
CA LEU A 33 -19.68 -19.61 -7.40
C LEU A 33 -18.52 -20.53 -7.81
N SER A 34 -18.74 -21.85 -7.95
CA SER A 34 -17.67 -22.77 -8.38
C SER A 34 -17.26 -22.55 -9.84
N THR A 35 -18.17 -22.02 -10.66
CA THR A 35 -17.95 -21.71 -12.09
C THR A 35 -17.17 -20.40 -12.28
N ILE A 36 -17.25 -19.48 -11.31
CA ILE A 36 -16.54 -18.19 -11.33
C ILE A 36 -15.05 -18.36 -11.02
N ALA A 37 -14.68 -19.36 -10.22
CA ALA A 37 -13.29 -19.58 -9.81
C ALA A 37 -12.38 -20.19 -10.90
N GLN A 38 -12.90 -20.58 -12.06
CA GLN A 38 -12.12 -21.29 -13.10
C GLN A 38 -12.11 -20.65 -14.50
N HIS A 39 -12.74 -19.49 -14.72
CA HIS A 39 -12.72 -18.84 -16.02
C HIS A 39 -11.59 -17.82 -16.16
N ARG A 40 -10.73 -18.04 -17.17
CA ARG A 40 -9.90 -16.99 -17.77
C ARG A 40 -10.80 -15.80 -18.15
N TYR A 41 -10.39 -14.62 -17.71
CA TYR A 41 -10.93 -13.28 -17.93
C TYR A 41 -11.98 -13.16 -19.07
N ASP A 42 -13.27 -13.26 -18.75
CA ASP A 42 -14.39 -12.89 -19.63
C ASP A 42 -15.02 -11.57 -19.17
N PRO A 43 -14.99 -10.49 -19.98
CA PRO A 43 -15.56 -9.19 -19.64
C PRO A 43 -17.07 -9.19 -19.34
N GLU A 44 -17.86 -10.07 -19.97
CA GLU A 44 -19.30 -10.12 -19.71
C GLU A 44 -19.61 -10.75 -18.35
N SER A 45 -18.85 -11.79 -17.98
CA SER A 45 -18.90 -12.41 -16.65
C SER A 45 -18.54 -11.43 -15.53
N GLN A 46 -17.58 -10.52 -15.74
CA GLN A 46 -17.21 -9.49 -14.75
C GLN A 46 -18.33 -8.47 -14.57
N LYS A 47 -18.89 -7.93 -15.66
CA LYS A 47 -20.01 -6.97 -15.59
C LYS A 47 -21.22 -7.58 -14.88
N ALA A 48 -21.55 -8.84 -15.18
CA ALA A 48 -22.64 -9.54 -14.51
C ALA A 48 -22.38 -9.73 -13.00
N THR A 49 -21.12 -9.98 -12.62
CA THR A 49 -20.69 -10.10 -11.22
C THR A 49 -20.81 -8.77 -10.48
N ASP A 50 -20.34 -7.67 -11.07
CA ASP A 50 -20.41 -6.33 -10.49
C ASP A 50 -21.87 -5.89 -10.30
N GLU A 51 -22.72 -6.11 -11.30
CA GLU A 51 -24.16 -5.83 -11.20
C GLU A 51 -24.87 -6.69 -10.14
N ALA A 52 -24.43 -7.94 -9.94
CA ALA A 52 -24.96 -8.82 -8.92
C ALA A 52 -24.57 -8.37 -7.51
N LEU A 53 -23.31 -7.95 -7.31
CA LEU A 53 -22.83 -7.39 -6.05
C LEU A 53 -23.54 -6.09 -5.69
N ASP A 54 -23.75 -5.19 -6.66
CA ASP A 54 -24.50 -3.96 -6.47
C ASP A 54 -25.97 -4.23 -6.07
N ARG A 55 -26.62 -5.22 -6.69
CA ARG A 55 -27.98 -5.62 -6.31
C ARG A 55 -28.04 -6.21 -4.90
N ALA A 56 -27.08 -7.08 -4.55
CA ALA A 56 -27.01 -7.71 -3.23
C ALA A 56 -26.78 -6.67 -2.12
N TYR A 57 -25.85 -5.74 -2.34
CA TYR A 57 -25.54 -4.65 -1.41
C TYR A 57 -26.74 -3.72 -1.20
N ASN A 58 -27.37 -3.24 -2.27
CA ASN A 58 -28.55 -2.39 -2.17
C ASN A 58 -29.76 -3.12 -1.55
N GLY A 59 -29.92 -4.41 -1.83
CA GLY A 59 -30.94 -5.26 -1.19
C GLY A 59 -30.72 -5.42 0.31
N LEU A 60 -29.46 -5.59 0.74
CA LEU A 60 -29.09 -5.65 2.16
C LEU A 60 -29.41 -4.32 2.88
N LEU A 61 -28.99 -3.18 2.30
CA LEU A 61 -29.29 -1.86 2.87
C LEU A 61 -30.80 -1.61 2.99
N ALA A 62 -31.59 -1.98 1.98
CA ALA A 62 -33.04 -1.86 2.02
C ALA A 62 -33.68 -2.74 3.12
N ARG A 63 -33.16 -3.96 3.34
CA ARG A 63 -33.62 -4.85 4.43
C ARG A 63 -33.22 -4.34 5.81
N MET A 64 -32.03 -3.76 5.94
CA MET A 64 -31.56 -3.14 7.19
C MET A 64 -32.36 -1.87 7.54
N ALA A 65 -32.76 -1.08 6.54
CA ALA A 65 -33.64 0.06 6.73
C ALA A 65 -35.06 -0.39 7.14
N LYS A 66 -35.65 -1.37 6.44
CA LYS A 66 -36.99 -1.89 6.76
C LYS A 66 -37.08 -2.57 8.12
N SER A 67 -36.02 -3.25 8.55
CA SER A 67 -36.02 -3.94 9.85
C SER A 67 -35.81 -2.99 11.04
N GLY A 68 -35.51 -1.71 10.81
CA GLY A 68 -35.13 -0.76 11.87
C GLY A 68 -33.76 -1.06 12.48
N ALA A 69 -32.97 -1.97 11.90
CA ALA A 69 -31.64 -2.33 12.37
C ALA A 69 -30.70 -1.12 12.39
N LEU A 70 -30.81 -0.24 11.38
CA LEU A 70 -30.06 1.03 11.32
C LEU A 70 -30.39 1.97 12.50
N GLY A 71 -31.65 2.00 12.94
CA GLY A 71 -32.07 2.81 14.09
C GLY A 71 -31.64 2.22 15.44
N ARG A 72 -31.62 0.89 15.56
CA ARG A 72 -31.20 0.20 16.79
C ARG A 72 -29.70 0.31 17.07
N MET A 73 -28.87 0.47 16.03
CA MET A 73 -27.44 0.72 16.21
C MET A 73 -27.13 2.15 16.68
N ALA A 74 -28.01 3.13 16.41
CA ALA A 74 -27.84 4.51 16.84
C ALA A 74 -28.22 4.77 18.32
N GLY A 75 -29.03 3.90 18.92
CA GLY A 75 -29.57 4.05 20.28
C GLY A 75 -28.72 3.48 21.43
N ALA A 76 -27.56 2.88 21.13
CA ALA A 76 -26.75 2.13 22.11
C ALA A 76 -25.51 2.90 22.61
N MET A 77 -25.60 4.23 22.77
CA MET A 77 -24.56 5.00 23.46
C MET A 77 -25.04 5.41 24.86
N PRO A 78 -24.26 5.14 25.92
CA PRO A 78 -24.61 5.60 27.26
C PRO A 78 -24.45 7.11 27.36
N THR A 79 -25.48 7.79 27.84
CA THR A 79 -25.41 9.18 28.27
C THR A 79 -24.62 9.26 29.58
N VAL A 80 -23.56 10.07 29.60
CA VAL A 80 -22.76 10.35 30.80
C VAL A 80 -23.31 11.61 31.48
N PRO A 81 -23.53 11.62 32.81
CA PRO A 81 -24.05 12.79 33.50
C PRO A 81 -22.97 13.85 33.70
N ALA A 82 -23.38 15.11 33.57
CA ALA A 82 -22.57 16.28 33.85
C ALA A 82 -22.54 16.58 35.35
N SER A 83 -21.36 16.58 35.98
CA SER A 83 -21.06 17.43 37.15
C SER A 83 -19.60 17.29 37.64
N VAL A 84 -18.99 18.46 37.95
CA VAL A 84 -17.81 18.77 38.80
C VAL A 84 -16.44 18.16 38.40
N SER A 85 -15.29 18.85 38.46
CA SER A 85 -14.88 20.03 39.22
C SER A 85 -13.68 20.76 38.56
N ALA A 86 -13.52 22.03 38.90
CA ALA A 86 -12.50 22.97 38.43
C ALA A 86 -11.21 22.99 39.30
N THR A 87 -10.21 23.77 38.83
CA THR A 87 -8.91 24.20 39.42
C THR A 87 -7.75 23.19 39.30
N ALA A 88 -6.53 23.52 38.83
CA ALA A 88 -5.72 24.77 38.80
C ALA A 88 -4.89 24.85 37.47
N ALA A 89 -4.77 25.99 36.76
CA ALA A 89 -3.76 27.07 36.91
C ALA A 89 -2.30 26.57 36.99
N ALA A 90 -1.28 27.07 36.28
CA ALA A 90 -1.10 28.19 35.35
C ALA A 90 0.22 27.99 34.57
N GLY A 91 0.38 28.63 33.41
CA GLY A 91 1.63 28.66 32.65
C GLY A 91 1.47 29.23 31.24
N ALA A 92 0.99 30.47 31.14
CA ALA A 92 0.81 31.18 29.88
C ALA A 92 2.05 32.00 29.52
N HIS A 93 2.49 31.92 28.26
CA HIS A 93 3.11 33.04 27.57
C HIS A 93 2.35 33.33 26.26
N ALA A 94 1.65 34.47 26.33
CA ALA A 94 1.14 35.36 25.28
C ALA A 94 1.21 34.93 23.80
N ALA A 95 0.02 34.75 23.21
CA ALA A 95 -0.25 35.12 21.83
C ALA A 95 -1.50 36.02 21.82
N ALA A 96 -1.36 37.21 21.26
CA ALA A 96 -2.37 38.25 21.22
C ALA A 96 -3.65 37.76 20.51
N ALA A 97 -4.79 38.16 21.07
CA ALA A 97 -6.11 37.92 20.52
C ALA A 97 -6.26 38.58 19.14
N LEU A 98 -6.39 37.74 18.11
CA LEU A 98 -7.05 38.11 16.86
C LEU A 98 -8.47 37.54 16.93
N GLU A 99 -9.45 38.43 16.92
CA GLU A 99 -10.85 38.11 16.64
C GLU A 99 -10.94 37.14 15.44
N PRO A 100 -11.71 36.04 15.53
CA PRO A 100 -11.82 35.09 14.43
C PRO A 100 -12.56 35.75 13.26
N LYS A 101 -11.79 36.29 12.31
CA LYS A 101 -12.29 36.57 10.96
C LYS A 101 -12.98 35.30 10.47
N LYS A 102 -14.28 35.41 10.14
CA LYS A 102 -15.08 34.38 9.46
C LYS A 102 -14.25 33.83 8.30
N ALA A 103 -13.72 32.62 8.46
CA ALA A 103 -12.78 32.03 7.51
C ALA A 103 -13.42 32.00 6.11
N ALA A 104 -12.66 32.42 5.09
CA ALA A 104 -13.04 32.15 3.71
C ALA A 104 -13.38 30.64 3.60
N PRO A 105 -14.41 30.25 2.82
CA PRO A 105 -14.74 28.84 2.64
C PRO A 105 -13.45 28.10 2.25
N GLY A 106 -12.99 27.22 3.14
CA GLY A 106 -11.68 26.61 3.04
C GLY A 106 -11.58 25.79 1.75
N ASN A 107 -10.41 25.83 1.10
CA ASN A 107 -10.09 24.90 0.03
C ASN A 107 -10.12 23.47 0.62
N ASP A 108 -11.17 22.73 0.28
CA ASP A 108 -11.42 21.34 0.69
C ASP A 108 -11.30 20.37 -0.51
N GLU A 109 -10.68 20.78 -1.62
CA GLU A 109 -10.56 19.93 -2.80
C GLU A 109 -9.65 18.72 -2.54
N ILE A 110 -9.98 17.60 -3.18
CA ILE A 110 -9.23 16.35 -3.08
C ILE A 110 -8.55 16.05 -4.41
N LEU A 111 -7.25 15.78 -4.38
CA LEU A 111 -6.51 15.13 -5.44
C LEU A 111 -6.48 13.62 -5.15
N TYR A 112 -7.13 12.82 -5.99
CA TYR A 112 -7.22 11.37 -5.82
C TYR A 112 -6.37 10.66 -6.87
N VAL A 113 -5.29 10.01 -6.43
CA VAL A 113 -4.42 9.16 -7.25
C VAL A 113 -4.81 7.71 -7.01
N GLY A 114 -5.46 7.08 -7.97
CA GLY A 114 -5.95 5.70 -7.86
C GLY A 114 -5.28 4.78 -8.86
N MET A 115 -4.40 3.91 -8.40
CA MET A 115 -3.63 3.02 -9.28
C MET A 115 -4.38 1.72 -9.59
N ASN A 116 -5.18 1.21 -8.65
CA ASN A 116 -5.98 0.01 -8.87
C ASN A 116 -7.27 0.33 -9.65
N PRO A 117 -7.48 -0.21 -10.87
CA PRO A 117 -8.67 0.07 -11.67
C PRO A 117 -9.98 -0.23 -10.95
N ASP A 118 -10.03 -1.32 -10.17
CA ASP A 118 -11.25 -1.81 -9.54
C ASP A 118 -11.71 -0.89 -8.41
N SER A 119 -10.79 -0.45 -7.55
CA SER A 119 -11.12 0.47 -6.46
C SER A 119 -11.20 1.93 -6.90
N ASN A 120 -10.45 2.34 -7.94
CA ASN A 120 -10.38 3.73 -8.38
C ASN A 120 -11.76 4.31 -8.70
N ALA A 121 -12.56 3.62 -9.52
CA ALA A 121 -13.89 4.10 -9.91
C ALA A 121 -14.83 4.26 -8.70
N ILE A 122 -14.77 3.34 -7.75
CA ILE A 122 -15.63 3.32 -6.55
C ILE A 122 -15.22 4.41 -5.57
N GLU A 123 -13.93 4.48 -5.24
CA GLU A 123 -13.39 5.43 -4.26
C GLU A 123 -13.49 6.87 -4.77
N SER A 124 -13.12 7.14 -6.03
CA SER A 124 -13.23 8.48 -6.62
C SER A 124 -14.67 8.97 -6.66
N ARG A 125 -15.64 8.11 -6.99
CA ARG A 125 -17.07 8.44 -6.94
C ARG A 125 -17.53 8.72 -5.52
N SER A 126 -17.13 7.89 -4.55
CA SER A 126 -17.46 8.10 -3.14
C SER A 126 -16.94 9.44 -2.63
N LEU A 127 -15.69 9.80 -2.94
CA LEU A 127 -15.10 11.09 -2.55
C LEU A 127 -15.76 12.26 -3.29
N GLY A 128 -16.02 12.11 -4.58
CA GLY A 128 -16.69 13.10 -5.43
C GLY A 128 -18.09 13.47 -4.96
N SER A 129 -18.79 12.55 -4.29
CA SER A 129 -20.13 12.81 -3.71
C SER A 129 -20.11 13.81 -2.54
N VAL A 130 -18.95 14.08 -1.96
CA VAL A 130 -18.82 14.89 -0.73
C VAL A 130 -17.79 16.01 -0.80
N ALA A 131 -16.95 16.05 -1.84
CA ALA A 131 -15.98 17.10 -2.09
C ALA A 131 -15.61 17.12 -3.58
N LYS A 132 -15.23 18.31 -4.09
CA LYS A 132 -14.64 18.42 -5.43
C LYS A 132 -13.36 17.57 -5.46
N THR A 133 -13.36 16.58 -6.34
CA THR A 133 -12.30 15.57 -6.44
C THR A 133 -11.72 15.57 -7.84
N THR A 134 -10.42 15.86 -7.95
CA THR A 134 -9.65 15.73 -9.19
C THR A 134 -9.03 14.34 -9.20
N ARG A 135 -9.47 13.51 -10.14
CA ARG A 135 -8.93 12.16 -10.35
C ARG A 135 -7.62 12.20 -11.14
N VAL A 136 -6.68 11.36 -10.73
CA VAL A 136 -5.39 11.13 -11.37
C VAL A 136 -5.25 9.64 -11.65
N ASP A 137 -5.12 9.27 -12.93
CA ASP A 137 -5.06 7.90 -13.43
C ASP A 137 -4.16 7.72 -14.67
N GLY A 138 -3.40 8.75 -15.03
CA GLY A 138 -2.45 8.75 -16.14
C GLY A 138 -3.09 8.84 -17.53
N GLN A 139 -4.42 8.87 -17.66
CA GLN A 139 -5.10 8.94 -18.95
C GLN A 139 -5.21 10.37 -19.52
N GLY A 140 -5.32 10.52 -20.85
CA GLY A 140 -5.60 11.81 -21.48
C GLY A 140 -4.43 12.80 -21.51
N LEU A 141 -3.20 12.32 -21.27
CA LEU A 141 -1.98 13.07 -21.55
C LEU A 141 -1.33 12.60 -22.86
N PRO A 142 -0.53 13.46 -23.53
CA PRO A 142 0.38 12.98 -24.57
C PRO A 142 1.37 11.97 -23.98
N ALA A 143 1.94 11.11 -24.83
CA ALA A 143 2.98 10.18 -24.40
C ALA A 143 4.17 10.94 -23.81
N LEU A 144 4.67 10.52 -22.65
CA LEU A 144 5.80 11.15 -21.95
C LEU A 144 7.05 10.26 -22.00
N ALA A 145 7.25 9.53 -23.10
CA ALA A 145 8.25 8.48 -23.19
C ALA A 145 9.68 9.00 -23.22
N THR A 146 9.91 10.15 -23.86
CA THR A 146 11.25 10.72 -24.06
C THR A 146 11.46 12.03 -23.30
N PRO A 147 12.73 12.44 -23.06
CA PRO A 147 13.02 13.78 -22.52
C PRO A 147 12.42 14.92 -23.33
N ALA A 148 12.37 14.79 -24.65
CA ALA A 148 11.76 15.81 -25.52
C ALA A 148 10.25 15.92 -25.28
N ASP A 149 9.55 14.79 -25.11
CA ASP A 149 8.12 14.77 -24.83
C ASP A 149 7.81 15.41 -23.46
N VAL A 150 8.60 15.07 -22.44
CA VAL A 150 8.45 15.65 -21.10
C VAL A 150 8.66 17.16 -21.15
N LYS A 151 9.72 17.63 -21.81
CA LYS A 151 9.99 19.06 -21.97
C LYS A 151 8.86 19.79 -22.71
N ALA A 152 8.36 19.21 -23.81
CA ALA A 152 7.24 19.77 -24.56
C ALA A 152 5.97 19.86 -23.72
N TYR A 153 5.69 18.81 -22.93
CA TYR A 153 4.58 18.81 -21.98
C TYR A 153 4.71 19.89 -20.91
N VAL A 154 5.87 20.00 -20.26
CA VAL A 154 6.12 20.99 -19.20
C VAL A 154 5.95 22.42 -19.72
N ALA A 155 6.32 22.70 -20.97
CA ALA A 155 6.10 24.00 -21.59
C ALA A 155 4.61 24.38 -21.67
N THR A 156 3.68 23.41 -21.71
CA THR A 156 2.23 23.68 -21.71
C THR A 156 1.66 24.10 -20.36
N LEU A 157 2.42 23.91 -19.26
CA LEU A 157 1.98 24.23 -17.91
C LEU A 157 2.10 25.73 -17.58
N ASP A 158 2.78 26.50 -18.43
CA ASP A 158 3.02 27.94 -18.28
C ASP A 158 3.60 28.29 -16.89
N LEU A 159 4.61 27.51 -16.47
CA LEU A 159 5.28 27.68 -15.18
C LEU A 159 6.46 28.66 -15.33
N PRO A 160 6.86 29.35 -14.24
CA PRO A 160 8.14 30.07 -14.21
C PRO A 160 9.28 29.14 -14.64
N LYS A 161 10.22 29.65 -15.43
CA LYS A 161 11.30 28.85 -16.04
C LYS A 161 12.01 27.92 -15.04
N GLU A 162 12.41 28.44 -13.88
CA GLU A 162 13.09 27.65 -12.85
C GLU A 162 12.22 26.53 -12.26
N VAL A 163 10.89 26.75 -12.17
CA VAL A 163 9.93 25.75 -11.71
C VAL A 163 9.73 24.70 -12.81
N ALA A 164 9.59 25.11 -14.06
CA ALA A 164 9.47 24.22 -15.21
C ALA A 164 10.66 23.24 -15.30
N GLU A 165 11.90 23.72 -15.19
CA GLU A 165 13.11 22.89 -15.22
C GLU A 165 13.12 21.84 -14.08
N LYS A 166 12.66 22.20 -12.88
CA LYS A 166 12.56 21.27 -11.75
C LYS A 166 11.43 20.25 -11.94
N VAL A 167 10.30 20.65 -12.53
CA VAL A 167 9.21 19.75 -12.87
C VAL A 167 9.65 18.75 -13.93
N GLU A 168 10.37 19.20 -14.97
CA GLU A 168 10.97 18.33 -15.98
C GLU A 168 11.88 17.27 -15.33
N ALA A 169 12.79 17.70 -14.43
CA ALA A 169 13.66 16.78 -13.70
C ALA A 169 12.88 15.78 -12.83
N ALA A 170 11.81 16.21 -12.15
CA ALA A 170 10.98 15.34 -11.33
C ALA A 170 10.24 14.28 -12.18
N LEU A 171 9.72 14.67 -13.35
CA LEU A 171 9.05 13.74 -14.28
C LEU A 171 10.02 12.73 -14.89
N LEU A 172 11.23 13.17 -15.27
CA LEU A 172 12.26 12.28 -15.81
C LEU A 172 12.82 11.30 -14.76
N GLY A 173 12.82 11.68 -13.48
CA GLY A 173 13.19 10.80 -12.38
C GLY A 173 12.17 9.70 -12.09
N GLN A 174 10.96 9.79 -12.63
CA GLN A 174 9.90 8.79 -12.46
C GLN A 174 9.82 7.90 -13.71
N THR A 175 10.04 6.59 -13.54
CA THR A 175 9.99 5.62 -14.66
C THR A 175 8.55 5.17 -14.93
N GLU A 176 7.89 4.58 -13.93
CA GLU A 176 6.46 4.21 -13.98
C GLU A 176 5.60 5.28 -13.32
N GLY A 177 4.35 5.49 -13.74
CA GLY A 177 3.49 6.48 -13.10
C GLY A 177 3.87 7.94 -13.43
N ARG A 178 4.67 8.16 -14.48
CA ARG A 178 5.09 9.49 -14.95
C ARG A 178 3.89 10.32 -15.39
N GLU A 179 2.92 9.69 -16.06
CA GLU A 179 1.69 10.34 -16.51
C GLU A 179 0.83 10.81 -15.33
N GLU A 180 0.70 10.02 -14.27
CA GLU A 180 0.05 10.43 -13.03
C GLU A 180 0.76 11.65 -12.43
N LEU A 181 2.10 11.60 -12.34
CA LEU A 181 2.89 12.71 -11.79
C LEU A 181 2.72 13.99 -12.64
N ALA A 182 2.65 13.85 -13.96
CA ALA A 182 2.35 14.94 -14.88
C ALA A 182 0.92 15.50 -14.68
N GLN A 183 -0.10 14.65 -14.56
CA GLN A 183 -1.46 15.10 -14.25
C GLN A 183 -1.53 15.90 -12.94
N ILE A 184 -0.76 15.49 -11.92
CA ILE A 184 -0.62 16.26 -10.67
C ILE A 184 0.01 17.63 -10.96
N ALA A 185 1.10 17.68 -11.74
CA ALA A 185 1.75 18.94 -12.11
C ALA A 185 0.77 19.89 -12.84
N LYS A 186 -0.05 19.35 -13.75
CA LYS A 186 -1.13 20.10 -14.42
C LYS A 186 -2.20 20.59 -13.44
N SER A 187 -2.62 19.77 -12.48
CA SER A 187 -3.58 20.22 -11.46
C SER A 187 -2.98 21.30 -10.55
N TRP A 188 -1.67 21.26 -10.32
CA TRP A 188 -0.95 22.19 -9.43
C TRP A 188 -0.52 23.48 -10.12
N SER A 189 -0.44 23.52 -11.46
CA SER A 189 -0.07 24.75 -12.19
C SER A 189 -1.06 25.88 -11.94
N ALA A 190 -2.33 25.58 -11.66
CA ALA A 190 -3.34 26.58 -11.28
C ALA A 190 -2.88 27.49 -10.11
N ALA A 191 -2.12 26.96 -9.14
CA ALA A 191 -1.60 27.73 -8.02
C ALA A 191 -0.57 28.80 -8.42
N TYR A 192 0.07 28.65 -9.58
CA TYR A 192 1.01 29.62 -10.16
C TYR A 192 0.31 30.71 -10.97
N HIS A 193 -0.98 30.51 -11.27
CA HIS A 193 -1.84 31.42 -12.02
C HIS A 193 -2.89 32.11 -11.12
N GLY A 194 -2.63 32.20 -9.81
CA GLY A 194 -3.52 32.81 -8.82
C GLY A 194 -4.70 31.92 -8.38
N GLY A 195 -4.78 30.68 -8.86
CA GLY A 195 -5.75 29.68 -8.41
C GLY A 195 -5.29 28.90 -7.17
N SER A 196 -5.97 27.78 -6.91
CA SER A 196 -5.67 26.88 -5.79
C SER A 196 -5.31 25.47 -6.26
N ALA A 197 -4.37 24.83 -5.57
CA ALA A 197 -4.12 23.39 -5.67
C ALA A 197 -4.97 22.65 -4.63
N PRO A 198 -5.37 21.38 -4.85
CA PRO A 198 -6.13 20.63 -3.85
C PRO A 198 -5.40 20.54 -2.50
N SER A 199 -6.12 20.80 -1.41
CA SER A 199 -5.53 20.79 -0.06
C SER A 199 -5.38 19.39 0.53
N ARG A 200 -5.98 18.38 -0.11
CA ARG A 200 -6.00 17.00 0.37
C ARG A 200 -5.60 16.03 -0.73
N ILE A 201 -4.75 15.06 -0.41
CA ILE A 201 -4.28 14.05 -1.35
C ILE A 201 -4.68 12.67 -0.83
N VAL A 202 -5.18 11.82 -1.72
CA VAL A 202 -5.37 10.39 -1.49
C VAL A 202 -4.51 9.63 -2.48
N LEU A 203 -3.67 8.73 -1.97
CA LEU A 203 -2.84 7.81 -2.77
C LEU A 203 -3.36 6.39 -2.54
N SER A 204 -4.01 5.80 -3.54
CA SER A 204 -4.74 4.54 -3.42
C SER A 204 -4.24 3.48 -4.39
N GLY A 205 -4.10 2.25 -3.89
CA GLY A 205 -3.67 1.09 -4.65
C GLY A 205 -3.13 -0.02 -3.75
N HIS A 206 -2.61 -1.08 -4.37
CA HIS A 206 -1.77 -2.03 -3.64
C HIS A 206 -0.51 -1.32 -3.14
N SER A 207 -0.03 -1.70 -1.97
CA SER A 207 1.15 -1.09 -1.39
C SER A 207 1.90 -2.08 -0.52
N THR A 208 3.23 -1.98 -0.52
CA THR A 208 4.11 -2.51 0.52
C THR A 208 4.64 -1.38 1.40
N GLY A 209 4.31 -0.12 1.08
CA GLY A 209 4.46 1.03 1.95
C GLY A 209 5.21 2.24 1.38
N ASP A 210 5.88 2.19 0.22
CA ASP A 210 6.65 3.32 -0.38
C ASP A 210 6.10 3.81 -1.73
N SER A 211 5.10 3.12 -2.23
CA SER A 211 4.42 3.38 -3.48
C SER A 211 3.00 2.86 -3.40
N VAL A 212 2.18 3.24 -4.37
CA VAL A 212 0.93 2.54 -4.67
C VAL A 212 1.02 2.02 -6.09
N TRP A 213 0.52 0.82 -6.33
CA TRP A 213 0.43 0.26 -7.68
C TRP A 213 -0.94 -0.36 -7.94
N GLY A 214 -1.21 -0.60 -9.21
CA GLY A 214 -2.37 -1.36 -9.66
C GLY A 214 -1.95 -2.45 -10.62
N GLU A 215 -2.80 -3.46 -10.68
CA GLU A 215 -2.74 -4.52 -11.68
C GLU A 215 -3.95 -4.33 -12.59
N GLY A 216 -3.71 -4.14 -13.88
CA GLY A 216 -4.78 -3.94 -14.85
C GLY A 216 -4.41 -4.50 -16.22
N LYS A 217 -5.29 -4.33 -17.21
CA LYS A 217 -5.05 -4.76 -18.59
C LYS A 217 -3.77 -4.18 -19.21
N ALA A 218 -3.34 -3.02 -18.73
CA ALA A 218 -2.10 -2.35 -19.15
C ALA A 218 -0.85 -2.84 -18.40
N GLY A 219 -0.96 -3.88 -17.56
CA GLY A 219 0.13 -4.41 -16.75
C GLY A 219 0.26 -3.76 -15.37
N HIS A 220 1.40 -4.03 -14.72
CA HIS A 220 1.80 -3.38 -13.47
C HIS A 220 2.09 -1.89 -13.72
N ARG A 221 1.56 -1.02 -12.87
CA ARG A 221 1.87 0.41 -12.88
C ARG A 221 2.09 0.91 -11.47
N GLU A 222 3.31 1.33 -11.16
CA GLU A 222 3.69 1.87 -9.86
C GLU A 222 3.73 3.41 -9.85
N PHE A 223 3.18 4.00 -8.79
CA PHE A 223 3.32 5.42 -8.47
C PHE A 223 4.13 5.57 -7.18
N SER A 224 5.35 6.12 -7.30
CA SER A 224 6.26 6.25 -6.18
C SER A 224 5.95 7.48 -5.32
N PHE A 225 6.03 7.32 -3.99
CA PHE A 225 5.87 8.45 -3.08
C PHE A 225 7.03 9.45 -3.17
N ALA A 226 8.25 8.96 -3.43
CA ALA A 226 9.42 9.80 -3.64
C ALA A 226 9.28 10.71 -4.88
N GLY A 227 8.65 10.20 -5.96
CA GLY A 227 8.31 10.98 -7.15
C GLY A 227 7.38 12.15 -6.82
N LEU A 228 6.31 11.89 -6.05
CA LEU A 228 5.40 12.94 -5.57
C LEU A 228 6.12 13.97 -4.68
N GLN A 229 6.96 13.52 -3.74
CA GLN A 229 7.75 14.42 -2.90
C GLN A 229 8.71 15.29 -3.73
N SER A 230 9.28 14.74 -4.80
CA SER A 230 10.17 15.45 -5.72
C SER A 230 9.41 16.51 -6.51
N LEU A 231 8.21 16.17 -7.02
CA LEU A 231 7.33 17.14 -7.68
C LEU A 231 6.88 18.25 -6.72
N ALA A 232 6.54 17.91 -5.47
CA ALA A 232 6.13 18.89 -4.47
C ALA A 232 7.25 19.92 -4.18
N LYS A 233 8.50 19.45 -4.10
CA LYS A 233 9.69 20.33 -3.99
C LYS A 233 9.92 21.15 -5.25
N ALA A 234 9.58 20.64 -6.42
CA ALA A 234 9.64 21.39 -7.68
C ALA A 234 8.55 22.47 -7.77
N MET A 235 7.36 22.23 -7.17
CA MET A 235 6.19 23.11 -7.20
C MET A 235 5.79 23.64 -5.81
N PRO A 236 6.67 24.37 -5.09
CA PRO A 236 6.45 24.72 -3.68
C PRO A 236 5.20 25.58 -3.43
N THR A 237 4.79 26.42 -4.38
CA THR A 237 3.57 27.26 -4.24
C THR A 237 2.32 26.40 -4.14
N ALA A 238 2.23 25.34 -4.96
CA ALA A 238 1.13 24.39 -4.92
C ALA A 238 1.22 23.46 -3.71
N ALA A 239 2.41 22.92 -3.44
CA ALA A 239 2.65 22.01 -2.32
C ALA A 239 2.35 22.65 -0.95
N ALA A 240 2.59 23.96 -0.80
CA ALA A 240 2.24 24.70 0.41
C ALA A 240 0.72 24.83 0.65
N GLN A 241 -0.14 24.40 -0.27
CA GLN A 241 -1.59 24.37 -0.10
C GLN A 241 -2.09 23.01 0.42
N VAL A 242 -1.27 21.96 0.30
CA VAL A 242 -1.58 20.61 0.76
C VAL A 242 -1.44 20.53 2.28
N LYS A 243 -2.50 20.08 2.95
CA LYS A 243 -2.61 19.94 4.41
C LYS A 243 -2.83 18.50 4.86
N HIS A 244 -3.41 17.65 4.01
CA HIS A 244 -3.79 16.30 4.41
C HIS A 244 -3.37 15.27 3.37
N VAL A 245 -2.73 14.19 3.82
CA VAL A 245 -2.37 13.05 2.95
C VAL A 245 -2.96 11.75 3.52
N GLN A 246 -3.66 11.01 2.68
CA GLN A 246 -4.15 9.66 2.94
C GLN A 246 -3.37 8.66 2.10
N PHE A 247 -2.80 7.65 2.75
CA PHE A 247 -2.22 6.49 2.10
C PHE A 247 -3.19 5.32 2.16
N ALA A 248 -3.99 5.15 1.10
CA ALA A 248 -4.96 4.07 0.96
C ALA A 248 -4.30 2.80 0.38
N GLY A 249 -3.38 2.21 1.15
CA GLY A 249 -2.71 0.96 0.79
C GLY A 249 -2.05 0.27 1.98
N CYS A 250 -1.84 -1.05 1.88
CA CYS A 250 -1.28 -1.87 2.96
C CYS A 250 0.08 -1.35 3.45
N PHE A 251 0.32 -1.41 4.77
CA PHE A 251 1.61 -1.10 5.42
C PHE A 251 2.18 0.30 5.15
N THR A 252 1.36 1.23 4.68
CA THR A 252 1.74 2.61 4.36
C THR A 252 2.04 3.47 5.59
N TYR A 253 1.69 3.01 6.78
CA TYR A 253 1.98 3.75 8.02
C TYR A 253 3.47 4.05 8.24
N ARG A 254 4.37 3.29 7.61
CA ARG A 254 5.82 3.57 7.69
C ARG A 254 6.17 4.96 7.17
N GLN A 255 5.35 5.55 6.29
CA GLN A 255 5.52 6.94 5.81
C GLN A 255 5.45 7.98 6.92
N MET A 256 4.75 7.68 8.01
CA MET A 256 4.57 8.58 9.14
C MET A 256 5.21 8.08 10.44
N GLY A 257 5.37 6.76 10.58
CA GLY A 257 6.06 6.14 11.72
C GLY A 257 7.57 6.29 11.67
N VAL A 258 8.19 6.18 10.48
CA VAL A 258 9.64 6.28 10.32
C VAL A 258 10.01 7.76 10.17
N ALA A 259 10.88 8.28 11.04
CA ALA A 259 11.22 9.70 11.12
C ALA A 259 11.75 10.22 9.78
N GLU A 260 12.69 9.49 9.16
CA GLU A 260 13.30 9.87 7.89
C GLU A 260 12.27 10.01 6.76
N LYS A 261 11.26 9.12 6.73
CA LYS A 261 10.17 9.15 5.73
C LYS A 261 9.21 10.30 6.02
N ARG A 262 8.80 10.46 7.28
CA ARG A 262 7.93 11.56 7.73
C ARG A 262 8.54 12.91 7.40
N ASP A 263 9.83 13.08 7.69
CA ASP A 263 10.53 14.35 7.47
C ASP A 263 10.62 14.66 5.97
N GLY A 264 10.71 13.63 5.11
CA GLY A 264 10.55 13.77 3.66
C GLY A 264 9.20 14.37 3.24
N TRP A 265 8.10 13.94 3.86
CA TRP A 265 6.77 14.50 3.64
C TRP A 265 6.64 15.94 4.15
N LEU A 266 7.17 16.23 5.34
CA LEU A 266 7.13 17.58 5.92
C LEU A 266 7.98 18.58 5.12
N ALA A 267 9.10 18.13 4.57
CA ALA A 267 9.93 18.94 3.68
C ALA A 267 9.26 19.18 2.31
N ALA A 268 8.53 18.19 1.79
CA ALA A 268 7.79 18.30 0.54
C ALA A 268 6.54 19.19 0.68
N PHE A 269 5.84 19.13 1.82
CA PHE A 269 4.57 19.79 2.07
C PHE A 269 4.65 20.63 3.36
N PRO A 270 5.11 21.89 3.28
CA PRO A 270 5.44 22.67 4.48
C PRO A 270 4.24 23.00 5.37
N LYS A 271 3.02 22.96 4.82
CA LYS A 271 1.75 23.14 5.55
C LYS A 271 0.99 21.84 5.82
N LEU A 272 1.65 20.70 5.70
CA LEU A 272 1.05 19.40 6.05
C LEU A 272 0.64 19.42 7.52
N GLU A 273 -0.63 19.12 7.78
CA GLU A 273 -1.24 19.05 9.12
C GLU A 273 -1.42 17.60 9.56
N THR A 274 -1.87 16.72 8.65
CA THR A 274 -2.18 15.33 9.01
C THR A 274 -1.76 14.33 7.94
N MET A 275 -1.35 13.14 8.39
CA MET A 275 -1.22 11.95 7.57
C MET A 275 -2.04 10.80 8.14
N TRP A 276 -2.53 9.91 7.28
CA TRP A 276 -3.22 8.68 7.66
C TRP A 276 -2.81 7.53 6.77
N GLY A 277 -2.62 6.34 7.34
CA GLY A 277 -2.27 5.14 6.60
C GLY A 277 -2.56 3.87 7.40
N TYR A 278 -2.14 2.73 6.87
CA TYR A 278 -2.46 1.42 7.45
C TYR A 278 -1.22 0.74 8.01
N ALA A 279 -1.32 0.30 9.27
CA ALA A 279 -0.35 -0.54 9.95
C ALA A 279 -0.48 -2.03 9.59
N SER A 280 -1.51 -2.40 8.84
CA SER A 280 -1.75 -3.75 8.37
C SER A 280 -2.26 -3.72 6.92
N LYS A 281 -3.00 -4.76 6.51
CA LYS A 281 -3.73 -4.78 5.25
C LYS A 281 -4.72 -3.61 5.24
N SER A 282 -4.75 -2.86 4.14
CA SER A 282 -5.83 -1.91 3.90
C SER A 282 -7.13 -2.69 3.68
N PRO A 283 -8.27 -2.20 4.17
CA PRO A 283 -9.54 -2.86 3.89
C PRO A 283 -9.89 -2.76 2.38
N PRO A 284 -10.83 -3.57 1.84
CA PRO A 284 -11.28 -3.51 0.44
C PRO A 284 -12.33 -2.42 0.19
N ALA A 285 -12.28 -1.71 -0.94
CA ALA A 285 -13.25 -0.64 -1.28
C ALA A 285 -14.72 -1.12 -1.28
N PRO A 286 -15.70 -0.26 -0.93
CA PRO A 286 -15.59 1.11 -0.41
C PRO A 286 -15.43 1.19 1.12
N LEU A 287 -14.48 2.02 1.56
CA LEU A 287 -13.96 2.01 2.92
C LEU A 287 -14.59 3.06 3.82
N GLY A 288 -15.31 2.62 4.85
CA GLY A 288 -15.73 3.49 5.96
C GLY A 288 -14.56 4.28 6.59
N GLN A 289 -13.33 3.75 6.49
CA GLN A 289 -12.11 4.43 6.95
C GLN A 289 -11.69 5.59 6.03
N LEU A 290 -11.89 5.48 4.71
CA LEU A 290 -11.65 6.61 3.79
C LEU A 290 -12.66 7.74 4.04
N GLN A 291 -13.92 7.39 4.31
CA GLN A 291 -14.95 8.37 4.69
C GLN A 291 -14.65 9.00 6.06
N GLN A 292 -14.13 8.23 7.01
CA GLN A 292 -13.69 8.75 8.31
C GLN A 292 -12.55 9.77 8.15
N TRP A 293 -11.52 9.45 7.37
CA TRP A 293 -10.45 10.39 7.05
C TRP A 293 -11.01 11.64 6.37
N GLN A 294 -11.87 11.47 5.37
CA GLN A 294 -12.45 12.56 4.60
C GLN A 294 -13.24 13.51 5.50
N LYS A 295 -14.01 12.99 6.46
CA LYS A 295 -14.76 13.76 7.46
C LYS A 295 -13.83 14.47 8.45
N GLY A 296 -12.79 13.79 8.93
CA GLY A 296 -11.85 14.32 9.93
C GLY A 296 -10.89 15.38 9.39
N THR A 297 -10.80 15.55 8.06
CA THR A 297 -9.86 16.47 7.40
C THR A 297 -10.54 17.63 6.66
N ARG A 298 -11.86 17.84 6.81
CA ARG A 298 -12.54 18.98 6.18
C ARG A 298 -12.21 20.29 6.91
N GLY A 299 -12.22 21.39 6.16
CA GLY A 299 -12.11 22.75 6.67
C GLY A 299 -10.75 23.03 7.29
N ALA A 300 -10.77 23.66 8.47
CA ALA A 300 -9.56 24.05 9.21
C ALA A 300 -9.04 22.96 10.15
N SER A 301 -9.37 21.70 9.90
CA SER A 301 -8.94 20.60 10.78
C SER A 301 -7.42 20.47 10.81
N THR A 302 -6.86 20.30 12.01
CA THR A 302 -5.43 20.04 12.23
C THR A 302 -5.18 18.67 12.88
N SER A 303 -6.24 17.88 13.10
CA SER A 303 -6.16 16.54 13.68
C SER A 303 -7.35 15.69 13.25
N ILE A 304 -7.10 14.41 12.95
CA ILE A 304 -8.15 13.49 12.48
C ILE A 304 -8.87 12.85 13.68
N THR A 305 -8.13 12.51 14.74
CA THR A 305 -8.68 11.98 16.00
C THR A 305 -7.85 12.43 17.20
N PRO A 306 -8.47 12.74 18.35
CA PRO A 306 -7.74 13.17 19.55
C PRO A 306 -7.03 12.03 20.29
N SER A 307 -7.28 10.75 19.97
CA SER A 307 -6.61 9.63 20.66
C SER A 307 -6.41 8.40 19.77
N GLU A 308 -5.38 7.60 20.09
CA GLU A 308 -5.09 6.32 19.43
C GLU A 308 -6.27 5.33 19.50
N LYS A 309 -7.00 5.31 20.62
CA LYS A 309 -8.15 4.42 20.84
C LYS A 309 -9.34 4.69 19.91
N GLN A 310 -9.37 5.86 19.27
CA GLN A 310 -10.41 6.22 18.29
C GLN A 310 -9.98 5.93 16.85
N LEU A 311 -8.73 5.50 16.63
CA LEU A 311 -8.30 4.98 15.35
C LEU A 311 -8.87 3.57 15.18
N PRO A 312 -9.42 3.22 14.00
CA PRO A 312 -9.78 1.84 13.72
C PRO A 312 -8.59 0.88 13.90
N PRO A 313 -8.82 -0.39 14.25
CA PRO A 313 -7.75 -1.38 14.32
C PRO A 313 -6.93 -1.42 13.02
N GLY A 314 -5.60 -1.40 13.15
CA GLY A 314 -4.69 -1.42 12.00
C GLY A 314 -4.52 -0.07 11.30
N VAL A 315 -5.07 1.03 11.84
CA VAL A 315 -4.86 2.38 11.32
C VAL A 315 -3.76 3.11 12.10
N ALA A 316 -2.97 3.88 11.37
CA ALA A 316 -2.06 4.87 11.92
C ALA A 316 -2.37 6.27 11.41
N SER A 317 -2.05 7.25 12.24
CA SER A 317 -2.12 8.67 11.89
C SER A 317 -0.90 9.41 12.42
N TRP A 318 -0.64 10.55 11.81
CA TRP A 318 0.27 11.56 12.34
C TRP A 318 -0.40 12.92 12.22
N ASP A 319 -0.24 13.77 13.22
CA ASP A 319 -0.54 15.19 13.11
C ASP A 319 0.44 16.03 13.94
N ARG A 320 0.44 17.35 13.68
CA ARG A 320 1.37 18.26 14.36
C ARG A 320 1.20 18.31 15.87
N ALA A 321 -0.03 18.20 16.36
CA ALA A 321 -0.34 18.38 17.78
C ALA A 321 0.06 17.17 18.63
N HIS A 322 -0.09 15.97 18.09
CA HIS A 322 0.02 14.73 18.86
C HIS A 322 1.09 13.76 18.31
N GLY A 323 1.75 14.11 17.20
CA GLY A 323 2.75 13.25 16.58
C GLY A 323 2.15 11.96 16.00
N TYR A 324 2.97 10.91 15.92
CA TYR A 324 2.57 9.60 15.41
C TYR A 324 1.72 8.83 16.43
N ARG A 325 0.61 8.24 15.97
CA ARG A 325 -0.28 7.37 16.76
C ARG A 325 -0.77 6.22 15.89
N ALA A 326 -0.89 5.03 16.44
CA ALA A 326 -1.43 3.91 15.68
C ALA A 326 -2.14 2.91 16.59
N ASN A 327 -3.36 2.52 16.22
CA ASN A 327 -4.02 1.37 16.84
C ASN A 327 -3.44 0.08 16.20
N ALA A 328 -2.18 -0.18 16.52
CA ALA A 328 -1.38 -1.25 15.95
C ALA A 328 -1.13 -2.35 16.99
N GLU A 329 -0.77 -3.53 16.48
CA GLU A 329 -0.40 -4.66 17.32
C GLU A 329 0.81 -4.32 18.22
N PRO A 330 0.79 -4.72 19.51
CA PRO A 330 1.89 -4.44 20.42
C PRO A 330 3.24 -5.01 19.94
N LEU A 331 4.33 -4.27 20.16
CA LEU A 331 5.68 -4.69 19.71
C LEU A 331 6.08 -6.06 20.29
N ALA A 332 5.79 -6.31 21.56
CA ALA A 332 6.13 -7.59 22.22
C ALA A 332 5.44 -8.78 21.53
N ASP A 333 4.20 -8.61 21.08
CA ASP A 333 3.46 -9.66 20.37
C ASP A 333 4.05 -9.91 18.98
N LEU A 334 4.41 -8.83 18.26
CA LEU A 334 5.09 -8.94 16.97
C LEU A 334 6.45 -9.63 17.09
N GLN A 335 7.24 -9.30 18.11
CA GLN A 335 8.53 -9.95 18.38
C GLN A 335 8.35 -11.43 18.71
N LYS A 336 7.35 -11.79 19.52
CA LYS A 336 7.00 -13.18 19.83
C LYS A 336 6.60 -13.94 18.57
N LYS A 337 5.76 -13.36 17.70
CA LYS A 337 5.36 -13.97 16.42
C LYS A 337 6.56 -14.16 15.50
N LYS A 338 7.42 -13.13 15.36
CA LYS A 338 8.66 -13.22 14.59
C LYS A 338 9.53 -14.38 15.05
N ALA A 339 9.78 -14.49 16.36
CA ALA A 339 10.57 -15.59 16.93
C ALA A 339 9.94 -16.98 16.68
N GLY A 340 8.61 -17.06 16.57
CA GLY A 340 7.92 -18.26 16.11
C GLY A 340 8.24 -18.58 14.65
N TYR A 341 8.05 -17.61 13.76
CA TYR A 341 8.26 -17.80 12.32
C TYR A 341 9.71 -18.01 11.91
N ASP A 342 10.66 -17.41 12.62
CA ASP A 342 12.09 -17.54 12.32
C ASP A 342 12.58 -19.00 12.41
N LYS A 343 11.89 -19.86 13.17
CA LYS A 343 12.20 -21.29 13.27
C LYS A 343 11.98 -22.04 11.96
N ASP A 344 11.01 -21.61 11.17
CA ASP A 344 10.61 -22.29 9.93
C ASP A 344 11.21 -21.64 8.68
N PHE A 345 11.87 -20.49 8.80
CA PHE A 345 12.32 -19.69 7.66
C PHE A 345 13.22 -20.47 6.69
N GLU A 346 14.26 -21.14 7.19
CA GLU A 346 15.18 -21.93 6.36
C GLU A 346 14.48 -23.11 5.67
N ALA A 347 13.50 -23.71 6.36
CA ALA A 347 12.71 -24.78 5.79
C ALA A 347 11.84 -24.26 4.64
N LEU A 348 11.18 -23.11 4.83
CA LEU A 348 10.36 -22.45 3.81
C LEU A 348 11.19 -22.02 2.59
N LEU A 349 12.38 -21.46 2.80
CA LEU A 349 13.30 -21.13 1.71
C LEU A 349 13.72 -22.37 0.90
N ALA A 350 13.89 -23.50 1.59
CA ALA A 350 14.14 -24.80 0.96
C ALA A 350 12.89 -25.41 0.29
N GLY A 351 11.74 -24.74 0.34
CA GLY A 351 10.46 -25.19 -0.22
C GLY A 351 9.74 -26.21 0.65
N ARG A 352 9.96 -26.22 1.97
CA ARG A 352 9.39 -27.20 2.91
C ARG A 352 8.82 -26.52 4.16
N PRO A 353 7.50 -26.61 4.41
CA PRO A 353 6.49 -27.17 3.51
C PRO A 353 6.31 -26.32 2.24
N GLU A 354 5.59 -26.87 1.26
CA GLU A 354 5.21 -26.13 0.06
C GLU A 354 4.21 -25.01 0.40
N ILE A 355 4.42 -23.83 -0.18
CA ILE A 355 3.51 -22.68 -0.08
C ILE A 355 2.44 -22.80 -1.16
N THR A 356 1.17 -22.77 -0.74
CA THR A 356 0.01 -22.90 -1.63
C THR A 356 -0.70 -21.56 -1.75
N GLY A 357 -0.31 -20.76 -2.73
CA GLY A 357 -0.91 -19.46 -3.03
C GLY A 357 -0.41 -18.30 -2.15
N HIS A 358 -0.78 -17.08 -2.54
CA HIS A 358 -0.26 -15.84 -1.96
C HIS A 358 -0.84 -15.48 -0.58
N TYR A 359 -1.87 -16.19 -0.12
CA TYR A 359 -2.45 -16.04 1.22
C TYR A 359 -2.13 -17.21 2.16
N ASP A 360 -1.22 -18.10 1.77
CA ASP A 360 -0.76 -19.17 2.66
C ASP A 360 -0.22 -18.58 3.98
N PRO A 361 -0.77 -18.93 5.16
CA PRO A 361 -0.41 -18.31 6.42
C PRO A 361 1.07 -18.52 6.78
N ARG A 362 1.74 -19.53 6.20
CA ARG A 362 3.16 -19.83 6.43
C ARG A 362 4.08 -18.80 5.79
N ALA A 363 3.63 -18.10 4.75
CA ALA A 363 4.37 -17.01 4.12
C ALA A 363 3.71 -15.64 4.36
N ASP A 364 2.37 -15.55 4.34
CA ASP A 364 1.62 -14.31 4.58
C ASP A 364 1.75 -13.83 6.03
N GLY A 365 1.62 -14.72 7.02
CA GLY A 365 1.80 -14.38 8.43
C GLY A 365 3.14 -13.69 8.74
N PRO A 366 4.29 -14.33 8.45
CA PRO A 366 5.58 -13.70 8.67
C PRO A 366 5.83 -12.48 7.79
N TYR A 367 5.37 -12.45 6.54
CA TYR A 367 5.40 -11.24 5.71
C TYR A 367 4.75 -10.06 6.42
N GLN A 368 3.53 -10.25 6.92
CA GLN A 368 2.80 -9.20 7.63
C GLN A 368 3.53 -8.75 8.90
N VAL A 369 4.11 -9.68 9.66
CA VAL A 369 4.90 -9.35 10.86
C VAL A 369 6.14 -8.53 10.49
N CYS A 370 6.87 -8.92 9.45
CA CYS A 370 8.02 -8.14 8.96
C CYS A 370 7.61 -6.72 8.56
N ARG A 371 6.54 -6.54 7.78
CA ARG A 371 6.06 -5.20 7.39
C ARG A 371 5.55 -4.38 8.58
N LYS A 372 4.89 -5.04 9.55
CA LYS A 372 4.49 -4.41 10.80
C LYS A 372 5.68 -4.02 11.66
N LEU A 373 6.78 -4.76 11.69
CA LEU A 373 7.98 -4.35 12.43
C LEU A 373 8.76 -3.26 11.68
N GLU A 374 8.84 -3.36 10.35
CA GLU A 374 9.54 -2.40 9.49
C GLU A 374 9.07 -0.95 9.70
N GLY A 375 7.77 -0.70 9.88
CA GLY A 375 7.25 0.65 10.07
C GLY A 375 7.31 1.20 11.50
N ARG A 376 7.85 0.45 12.46
CA ARG A 376 7.85 0.83 13.89
C ARG A 376 8.80 2.00 14.17
N PRO A 377 8.32 3.12 14.77
CA PRO A 377 9.17 4.25 15.15
C PRO A 377 10.20 3.90 16.23
N ASP A 378 9.85 2.95 17.10
CA ASP A 378 10.58 2.55 18.29
C ASP A 378 11.67 1.49 18.04
N LEU A 379 11.84 1.04 16.79
CA LEU A 379 12.93 0.13 16.41
C LEU A 379 14.14 0.89 15.84
N PRO A 380 15.37 0.36 15.94
CA PRO A 380 16.53 0.91 15.22
C PRO A 380 16.40 0.78 13.70
N ALA A 381 17.04 1.68 12.95
CA ALA A 381 17.05 1.66 11.49
C ALA A 381 17.60 0.34 10.91
N SER A 382 18.62 -0.25 11.54
CA SER A 382 19.19 -1.54 11.13
C SER A 382 18.17 -2.68 11.25
N VAL A 383 17.40 -2.72 12.34
CA VAL A 383 16.33 -3.71 12.52
C VAL A 383 15.22 -3.51 11.49
N ARG A 384 14.84 -2.26 11.20
CA ARG A 384 13.87 -1.97 10.14
C ARG A 384 14.36 -2.44 8.76
N ALA A 385 15.64 -2.22 8.44
CA ALA A 385 16.25 -2.68 7.20
C ALA A 385 16.24 -4.21 7.10
N GLU A 386 16.62 -4.92 8.17
CA GLU A 386 16.51 -6.39 8.23
C GLU A 386 15.05 -6.85 7.98
N MET A 387 14.08 -6.17 8.58
CA MET A 387 12.66 -6.52 8.41
C MET A 387 12.14 -6.21 7.01
N HIS A 388 12.67 -5.18 6.36
CA HIS A 388 12.39 -4.90 4.95
C HIS A 388 12.87 -6.05 4.06
N ASP A 389 14.14 -6.43 4.17
CA ASP A 389 14.75 -7.50 3.38
C ASP A 389 14.03 -8.83 3.60
N ARG A 390 13.75 -9.16 4.86
CA ARG A 390 13.00 -10.35 5.24
C ARG A 390 11.57 -10.33 4.69
N GLY A 391 10.90 -9.18 4.76
CA GLY A 391 9.57 -8.98 4.21
C GLY A 391 9.53 -9.14 2.69
N ASP A 392 10.56 -8.67 1.99
CA ASP A 392 10.74 -8.88 0.55
C ASP A 392 10.92 -10.36 0.19
N THR A 393 11.72 -11.10 0.96
CA THR A 393 11.86 -12.56 0.79
C THR A 393 10.53 -13.28 0.96
N TYR A 394 9.77 -12.98 2.02
CA TYR A 394 8.46 -13.60 2.22
C TYR A 394 7.45 -13.19 1.15
N LEU A 395 7.52 -11.97 0.62
CA LEU A 395 6.69 -11.55 -0.50
C LEU A 395 6.93 -12.43 -1.74
N ARG A 396 8.21 -12.66 -2.09
CA ARG A 396 8.58 -13.56 -3.19
C ARG A 396 8.17 -15.02 -2.94
N LEU A 397 8.16 -15.49 -1.69
CA LEU A 397 7.61 -16.80 -1.35
C LEU A 397 6.09 -16.87 -1.57
N ARG A 398 5.34 -15.82 -1.20
CA ARG A 398 3.89 -15.74 -1.42
C ARG A 398 3.55 -15.75 -2.91
N PHE A 399 4.34 -15.05 -3.71
CA PHE A 399 4.16 -14.93 -5.16
C PHE A 399 5.16 -15.78 -5.94
N TYR A 400 5.52 -16.97 -5.40
CA TYR A 400 6.60 -17.78 -5.97
C TYR A 400 6.36 -18.18 -7.44
N ASP A 401 5.12 -18.39 -7.85
CA ASP A 401 4.78 -18.70 -9.25
C ASP A 401 5.18 -17.57 -10.21
N GLY A 402 4.97 -16.31 -9.82
CA GLY A 402 5.44 -15.14 -10.56
C GLY A 402 6.95 -15.05 -10.50
N THR A 403 7.52 -15.08 -9.29
CA THR A 403 8.97 -14.96 -9.07
C THR A 403 9.79 -16.00 -9.85
N ARG A 404 9.33 -17.25 -9.93
CA ARG A 404 10.04 -18.30 -10.67
C ARG A 404 9.95 -18.12 -12.18
N SER A 405 8.83 -17.59 -12.67
CA SER A 405 8.61 -17.31 -14.10
C SER A 405 9.50 -16.16 -14.55
N GLU A 406 9.48 -15.04 -13.81
CA GLU A 406 10.34 -13.88 -14.04
C GLU A 406 11.83 -14.26 -13.99
N PHE A 407 12.23 -15.05 -12.99
CA PHE A 407 13.61 -15.54 -12.90
C PHE A 407 14.03 -16.33 -14.14
N ALA A 408 13.18 -17.24 -14.62
CA ALA A 408 13.48 -18.07 -15.78
C ALA A 408 13.58 -17.24 -17.06
N GLU A 409 12.68 -16.27 -17.25
CA GLU A 409 12.68 -15.35 -18.39
C GLU A 409 13.93 -14.46 -18.39
N ALA A 410 14.17 -13.73 -17.30
CA ALA A 410 15.29 -12.79 -17.18
C ALA A 410 16.66 -13.47 -17.31
N ASN A 411 16.76 -14.77 -17.04
CA ASN A 411 18.02 -15.50 -17.02
C ASN A 411 18.13 -16.60 -18.07
N GLN A 412 17.18 -16.71 -19.01
CA GLN A 412 17.11 -17.82 -19.97
C GLN A 412 18.45 -18.08 -20.69
N GLY A 413 19.08 -17.03 -21.23
CA GLY A 413 20.36 -17.14 -21.94
C GLY A 413 21.52 -17.58 -21.04
N ALA A 414 21.60 -17.04 -19.83
CA ALA A 414 22.65 -17.38 -18.87
C ALA A 414 22.49 -18.80 -18.30
N LEU A 415 21.25 -19.22 -18.03
CA LEU A 415 20.93 -20.59 -17.64
C LEU A 415 21.36 -21.56 -18.75
N ALA A 416 20.94 -21.33 -20.00
CA ALA A 416 21.29 -22.19 -21.12
C ALA A 416 22.81 -22.34 -21.31
N GLN A 417 23.57 -21.24 -21.23
CA GLN A 417 25.02 -21.28 -21.38
C GLN A 417 25.71 -22.01 -20.22
N GLY A 418 25.30 -21.73 -18.98
CA GLY A 418 25.90 -22.34 -17.78
C GLY A 418 25.65 -23.84 -17.67
N TYR A 419 24.41 -24.29 -17.89
CA TYR A 419 24.09 -25.71 -17.87
C TYR A 419 24.79 -26.47 -19.01
N ARG A 420 24.87 -25.88 -20.22
CA ARG A 420 25.64 -26.44 -21.34
C ARG A 420 27.13 -26.59 -21.02
N ALA A 421 27.75 -25.60 -20.39
CA ALA A 421 29.15 -25.67 -19.97
C ALA A 421 29.41 -26.82 -18.97
N LEU A 422 28.40 -27.16 -18.15
CA LEU A 422 28.46 -28.31 -17.25
C LEU A 422 28.10 -29.64 -17.93
N GLY A 423 27.60 -29.63 -19.16
CA GLY A 423 27.08 -30.82 -19.84
C GLY A 423 25.78 -31.33 -19.19
N MET A 424 24.94 -30.41 -18.74
CA MET A 424 23.65 -30.68 -18.09
C MET A 424 22.52 -30.07 -18.92
N ASP A 425 21.33 -30.67 -18.84
CA ASP A 425 20.10 -30.05 -19.35
C ASP A 425 19.64 -28.94 -18.40
N VAL A 426 18.99 -27.90 -18.95
CA VAL A 426 18.45 -26.78 -18.19
C VAL A 426 17.14 -27.21 -17.52
N PRO A 427 17.03 -27.20 -16.18
CA PRO A 427 15.74 -27.40 -15.51
C PRO A 427 14.77 -26.27 -15.85
N ASP A 428 13.48 -26.60 -15.97
CA ASP A 428 12.43 -25.61 -16.20
C ASP A 428 12.08 -24.86 -14.91
N PHE A 429 12.92 -23.88 -14.54
CA PHE A 429 12.71 -23.06 -13.36
C PHE A 429 11.38 -22.29 -13.38
N GLY A 430 10.77 -22.05 -14.56
CA GLY A 430 9.51 -21.32 -14.68
C GLY A 430 8.30 -22.09 -14.16
N THR A 431 8.37 -23.43 -14.11
CA THR A 431 7.24 -24.29 -13.70
C THR A 431 7.53 -25.12 -12.44
N MET A 432 8.79 -25.21 -12.01
CA MET A 432 9.16 -26.04 -10.86
C MET A 432 8.65 -25.49 -9.53
N SER A 433 8.14 -26.38 -8.67
CA SER A 433 7.95 -26.11 -7.23
C SER A 433 9.26 -25.66 -6.59
N ARG A 434 9.20 -24.92 -5.49
CA ARG A 434 10.39 -24.44 -4.78
C ARG A 434 11.32 -25.59 -4.36
N ALA A 435 10.76 -26.67 -3.80
CA ALA A 435 11.54 -27.82 -3.36
C ALA A 435 12.34 -28.46 -4.51
N LYS A 436 11.71 -28.65 -5.68
CA LYS A 436 12.37 -29.17 -6.89
C LYS A 436 13.46 -28.22 -7.38
N ALA A 437 13.20 -26.91 -7.41
CA ALA A 437 14.21 -25.93 -7.81
C ALA A 437 15.44 -25.97 -6.88
N MET A 438 15.23 -26.07 -5.57
CA MET A 438 16.32 -26.19 -4.58
C MET A 438 17.10 -27.50 -4.72
N ALA A 439 16.44 -28.60 -5.11
CA ALA A 439 17.12 -29.84 -5.45
C ALA A 439 18.01 -29.68 -6.69
N ALA A 440 17.47 -29.11 -7.78
CA ALA A 440 18.24 -28.85 -8.99
C ALA A 440 19.46 -27.95 -8.73
N ILE A 441 19.32 -26.89 -7.93
CA ILE A 441 20.44 -26.01 -7.55
C ILE A 441 21.55 -26.79 -6.83
N ARG A 442 21.18 -27.71 -5.93
CA ARG A 442 22.14 -28.55 -5.21
C ARG A 442 22.86 -29.52 -6.15
N ASP A 443 22.14 -30.11 -7.10
CA ASP A 443 22.73 -31.02 -8.09
C ASP A 443 23.68 -30.27 -9.03
N THR A 444 23.30 -29.07 -9.48
CA THR A 444 24.17 -28.19 -10.27
C THR A 444 25.43 -27.81 -9.48
N LYS A 445 25.31 -27.46 -8.18
CA LYS A 445 26.49 -27.17 -7.34
C LYS A 445 27.46 -28.36 -7.24
N ARG A 446 26.94 -29.60 -7.17
CA ARG A 446 27.77 -30.81 -7.19
C ARG A 446 28.49 -30.98 -8.53
N ALA A 447 27.79 -30.78 -9.64
CA ALA A 447 28.38 -30.84 -10.97
C ALA A 447 29.48 -29.78 -11.20
N MET A 448 29.27 -28.56 -10.68
CA MET A 448 30.28 -27.49 -10.70
C MET A 448 31.57 -27.92 -9.98
N ALA A 449 31.44 -28.50 -8.78
CA ALA A 449 32.59 -28.97 -8.01
C ALA A 449 33.34 -30.12 -8.71
N GLN A 450 32.61 -31.03 -9.38
CA GLN A 450 33.22 -32.13 -10.13
C GLN A 450 33.97 -31.66 -11.39
N LYS A 451 33.55 -30.54 -12.01
CA LYS A 451 34.15 -30.05 -13.25
C LYS A 451 35.17 -28.93 -13.07
N GLU A 452 35.37 -28.40 -11.87
CA GLU A 452 36.19 -27.19 -11.62
C GLU A 452 37.57 -27.21 -12.28
N GLY A 453 38.28 -28.35 -12.25
CA GLY A 453 39.60 -28.51 -12.88
C GLY A 453 39.60 -28.76 -14.40
N SER A 454 38.45 -29.10 -14.99
CA SER A 454 38.31 -29.43 -16.41
C SER A 454 37.75 -28.30 -17.29
N LEU A 455 37.23 -27.23 -16.67
CA LEU A 455 36.63 -26.11 -17.38
C LEU A 455 37.71 -25.18 -17.95
N SER A 456 37.53 -24.72 -19.18
CA SER A 456 38.33 -23.61 -19.73
C SER A 456 38.11 -22.32 -18.93
N PRO A 457 39.00 -21.30 -19.04
CA PRO A 457 38.77 -20.00 -18.41
C PRO A 457 37.41 -19.38 -18.73
N GLU A 458 36.97 -19.46 -19.99
CA GLU A 458 35.68 -18.93 -20.45
C GLU A 458 34.52 -19.71 -19.84
N GLN A 459 34.62 -21.04 -19.81
CA GLN A 459 33.61 -21.89 -19.17
C GLN A 459 33.50 -21.63 -17.67
N ARG A 460 34.63 -21.40 -16.97
CA ARG A 460 34.64 -21.03 -15.56
C ARG A 460 33.89 -19.73 -15.30
N ALA A 461 34.09 -18.72 -16.14
CA ALA A 461 33.37 -17.45 -16.03
C ALA A 461 31.85 -17.64 -16.18
N VAL A 462 31.42 -18.40 -17.18
CA VAL A 462 29.99 -18.71 -17.41
C VAL A 462 29.40 -19.52 -16.27
N VAL A 463 30.10 -20.53 -15.77
CA VAL A 463 29.66 -21.36 -14.63
C VAL A 463 29.57 -20.54 -13.34
N GLN A 464 30.50 -19.62 -13.09
CA GLN A 464 30.42 -18.72 -11.95
C GLN A 464 29.19 -17.79 -12.06
N ALA A 465 28.94 -17.25 -13.25
CA ALA A 465 27.77 -16.41 -13.48
C ALA A 465 26.44 -17.18 -13.32
N LEU A 466 26.41 -18.47 -13.62
CA LEU A 466 25.28 -19.37 -13.30
C LEU A 466 25.14 -19.57 -11.79
N ARG A 467 26.25 -19.83 -11.08
CA ARG A 467 26.26 -20.02 -9.62
C ARG A 467 25.66 -18.82 -8.90
N ASP A 468 26.06 -17.61 -9.27
CA ASP A 468 25.61 -16.38 -8.64
C ASP A 468 24.09 -16.17 -8.82
N ARG A 469 23.57 -16.44 -10.03
CA ARG A 469 22.13 -16.38 -10.33
C ARG A 469 21.33 -17.41 -9.55
N LEU A 470 21.78 -18.67 -9.54
CA LEU A 470 21.11 -19.73 -8.79
C LEU A 470 21.16 -19.47 -7.28
N GLN A 471 22.24 -18.89 -6.77
CA GLN A 471 22.35 -18.50 -5.37
C GLN A 471 21.41 -17.35 -5.01
N SER A 472 21.30 -16.35 -5.89
CA SER A 472 20.33 -15.27 -5.72
C SER A 472 18.90 -15.80 -5.72
N PHE A 473 18.56 -16.70 -6.65
CA PHE A 473 17.25 -17.34 -6.70
C PHE A 473 16.98 -18.23 -5.47
N ALA A 474 18.01 -18.93 -4.96
CA ALA A 474 17.94 -19.72 -3.73
C ALA A 474 17.68 -18.87 -2.47
N ARG A 475 18.13 -17.62 -2.44
CA ARG A 475 17.87 -16.68 -1.33
C ARG A 475 16.63 -15.83 -1.53
N LEU A 476 16.10 -15.79 -2.76
CA LEU A 476 15.04 -14.88 -3.17
C LEU A 476 15.41 -13.42 -2.84
N ASP A 477 16.65 -13.03 -3.14
CA ASP A 477 17.17 -11.68 -2.91
C ASP A 477 17.24 -10.83 -4.21
N GLY A 478 17.07 -11.46 -5.37
CA GLY A 478 16.99 -10.79 -6.66
C GLY A 478 15.65 -10.09 -6.88
N ARG A 479 15.69 -8.94 -7.56
CA ARG A 479 14.54 -8.38 -8.26
C ARG A 479 14.57 -8.99 -9.67
N TYR A 480 13.58 -9.81 -9.98
CA TYR A 480 13.45 -10.45 -11.29
C TYR A 480 12.31 -9.81 -12.05
#